data_AF-A0AAW9EFN0-F1
#
_entry.id   AF-A0AAW9EFN0-F1
#
_cell.length_a   1.000
_cell.length_b   1.000
_cell.length_c   1.000
_cell.angle_alpha   90.00
_cell.angle_beta   90.00
_cell.angle_gamma   90.00
#
_symmetry.space_group_name_H-M   'P 1'
#
loop_
_entity.id
_entity.type
_entity.pdbx_description
1 polymer ?
#
loop_
_entity_poly.entity_id
_entity_poly.type
_entity_poly.pdbx_seq_one_letter_code
_entity_poly.pdbx_strand_id
1 'polypeptide(L)'
;VPSLYQRIVQPNRDNPEINEPILVESWQAHPEQKSIVFKIKQDAKFASGNSVRPEDIIFSYQRAVTMNKSPAFILNVLGWKADNINT
;
A
#
# COMPACT_ATOMS: atom_id res chain seq x y z
N VAL A 1 13.76 0.08 -10.31
CA VAL A 1 12.44 -0.49 -9.96
C VAL A 1 12.72 -1.61 -8.96
N PRO A 2 12.06 -1.68 -7.80
CA PRO A 2 12.24 -2.83 -6.90
C PRO A 2 12.02 -4.12 -7.67
N SER A 3 12.93 -5.09 -7.51
CA SER A 3 13.04 -6.23 -8.44
C SER A 3 12.01 -7.34 -8.22
N LEU A 4 11.24 -7.31 -7.12
CA LEU A 4 10.31 -8.38 -6.74
C LEU A 4 8.92 -7.88 -6.36
N TYR A 5 8.81 -6.84 -5.52
CA TYR A 5 7.52 -6.30 -5.08
C TYR A 5 7.30 -4.90 -5.60
N GLN A 6 6.21 -4.72 -6.33
CA GLN A 6 5.77 -3.44 -6.87
C GLN A 6 5.06 -2.61 -5.79
N ARG A 7 5.29 -1.29 -5.77
CA ARG A 7 4.65 -0.37 -4.81
C ARG A 7 3.24 0.02 -5.26
N ILE A 8 2.42 0.50 -4.33
CA ILE A 8 1.12 1.12 -4.63
C ILE A 8 1.32 2.38 -5.49
N VAL A 9 2.15 3.30 -4.98
CA VAL A 9 2.62 4.51 -5.67
C VAL A 9 4.15 4.62 -5.55
N GLN A 10 4.77 5.45 -6.37
CA GLN A 10 6.17 5.83 -6.22
C GLN A 10 6.38 7.30 -6.58
N PRO A 11 7.37 8.00 -5.99
CA PRO A 11 7.78 9.31 -6.48
C PRO A 11 8.17 9.25 -7.96
N ASN A 12 7.72 10.23 -8.76
CA ASN A 12 8.17 10.40 -10.14
C ASN A 12 9.69 10.60 -10.15
N ARG A 13 10.35 10.07 -11.18
CA ARG A 13 11.82 10.06 -11.26
C ARG A 13 12.43 11.43 -11.51
N ASP A 14 11.73 12.27 -12.26
CA ASP A 14 12.18 13.59 -12.68
C ASP A 14 11.71 14.70 -11.71
N ASN A 15 10.56 14.49 -11.06
CA ASN A 15 10.00 15.36 -10.03
C ASN A 15 9.45 14.55 -8.83
N PRO A 16 10.26 14.30 -7.78
CA PRO A 16 9.87 13.48 -6.65
C PRO A 16 8.73 14.01 -5.78
N GLU A 17 8.31 15.27 -5.94
CA GLU A 17 7.13 15.82 -5.24
C GLU A 17 5.83 15.19 -5.77
N ILE A 18 5.85 14.70 -7.00
CA ILE A 18 4.71 14.03 -7.63
C ILE A 18 4.79 12.54 -7.32
N ASN A 19 3.78 12.01 -6.64
CA ASN A 19 3.61 10.56 -6.52
C ASN A 19 2.88 10.04 -7.78
N GLU A 20 3.39 8.96 -8.36
CA GLU A 20 2.83 8.31 -9.54
C GLU A 20 2.11 7.00 -9.18
N PRO A 21 1.00 6.70 -9.85
CA PRO A 21 0.32 5.41 -9.74
C PRO A 21 1.16 4.28 -10.32
N ILE A 22 1.32 3.20 -9.55
CA ILE A 22 2.12 2.04 -9.97
C ILE A 22 1.27 0.77 -9.99
N LEU A 23 0.84 0.26 -8.85
CA LEU A 23 -0.09 -0.89 -8.78
C LEU A 23 -1.57 -0.46 -8.92
N VAL A 24 -1.85 0.80 -8.63
CA VAL A 24 -3.18 1.41 -8.70
C VAL A 24 -3.31 2.25 -9.96
N GLU A 25 -4.53 2.50 -10.40
CA GLU A 25 -4.83 3.47 -11.46
C GLU A 25 -5.11 4.86 -10.90
N SER A 26 -5.65 4.94 -9.68
CA SER A 26 -5.96 6.20 -9.00
C SER A 26 -6.06 6.03 -7.49
N TRP A 27 -6.02 7.15 -6.77
CA TRP A 27 -6.39 7.23 -5.37
C TRP A 27 -7.19 8.50 -5.08
N GLN A 28 -8.01 8.45 -4.04
CA GLN A 28 -8.77 9.59 -3.55
C GLN A 28 -8.59 9.72 -2.03
N ALA A 29 -8.13 10.89 -1.58
CA ALA A 29 -8.05 11.19 -0.16
C ALA A 29 -9.39 11.75 0.33
N HIS A 30 -9.82 11.32 1.52
CA HIS A 30 -10.98 11.85 2.23
C HIS A 30 -10.51 12.36 3.60
N PRO A 31 -10.09 13.64 3.70
CA PRO A 31 -9.53 14.21 4.92
C PRO A 31 -10.46 14.09 6.14
N GLU A 32 -11.75 14.36 5.94
CA GLU A 32 -12.77 14.27 7.00
C GLU A 32 -12.90 12.87 7.60
N GLN A 33 -12.71 11.84 6.76
CA GLN A 33 -12.78 10.44 7.17
C GLN A 33 -11.40 9.87 7.52
N LYS A 34 -10.33 10.67 7.41
CA LYS A 34 -8.93 10.26 7.58
C LYS A 34 -8.60 9.00 6.78
N SER A 35 -9.12 8.91 5.56
CA SER A 35 -8.97 7.71 4.71
C SER A 35 -8.44 8.06 3.32
N ILE A 36 -7.85 7.06 2.67
CA ILE A 36 -7.44 7.11 1.26
C ILE A 36 -7.99 5.86 0.59
N VAL A 37 -8.74 6.05 -0.49
CA VAL A 37 -9.31 4.96 -1.29
C VAL A 37 -8.42 4.76 -2.51
N PHE A 38 -7.99 3.52 -2.75
CA PHE A 38 -7.14 3.14 -3.87
C PHE A 38 -7.93 2.28 -4.86
N LYS A 39 -7.79 2.56 -6.16
CA LYS A 39 -8.34 1.70 -7.21
C LYS A 39 -7.24 0.90 -7.88
N ILE A 40 -7.24 -0.42 -7.69
CA ILE A 40 -6.24 -1.34 -8.27
C ILE A 40 -6.45 -1.43 -9.78
N LYS A 41 -5.36 -1.49 -10.56
CA LYS A 41 -5.44 -1.72 -12.01
C LYS A 41 -6.11 -3.07 -12.31
N GLN A 42 -7.03 -3.09 -13.26
CA GLN A 42 -7.81 -4.30 -13.59
C GLN A 42 -6.95 -5.47 -14.09
N ASP A 43 -5.81 -5.18 -14.69
CA ASP A 43 -4.86 -6.16 -15.23
C ASP A 43 -3.70 -6.49 -14.28
N ALA A 44 -3.71 -5.96 -13.05
CA ALA A 44 -2.68 -6.25 -12.06
C ALA A 44 -2.67 -7.74 -11.69
N LYS A 45 -1.53 -8.39 -11.93
CA LYS A 45 -1.33 -9.82 -11.67
C LYS A 45 0.01 -10.05 -10.99
N PHE A 46 0.05 -11.06 -10.13
CA PHE A 46 1.29 -11.64 -9.65
C PHE A 46 1.98 -12.42 -10.77
N ALA A 47 3.28 -12.71 -10.59
CA ALA A 47 4.04 -13.54 -11.53
C ALA A 47 3.46 -14.95 -11.72
N SER A 48 2.67 -15.45 -10.76
CA SER A 48 1.93 -16.72 -10.87
C SER A 48 0.71 -16.67 -11.79
N GLY A 49 0.29 -15.48 -12.24
CA GLY A 49 -0.92 -15.27 -13.03
C GLY A 49 -2.18 -14.95 -12.20
N ASN A 50 -2.13 -15.09 -10.88
CA ASN A 50 -3.24 -14.68 -9.99
C ASN A 50 -3.42 -13.17 -10.04
N SER A 51 -4.68 -12.71 -10.11
CA SER A 51 -4.99 -11.30 -9.99
C SER A 51 -4.61 -10.75 -8.62
N VAL A 52 -4.12 -9.51 -8.60
CA VAL A 52 -3.93 -8.76 -7.35
C VAL A 52 -5.30 -8.29 -6.86
N ARG A 53 -5.59 -8.52 -5.59
CA ARG A 53 -6.84 -8.16 -4.95
C ARG A 53 -6.61 -7.21 -3.76
N PRO A 54 -7.63 -6.47 -3.30
CA PRO A 54 -7.51 -5.61 -2.12
C PRO A 54 -6.96 -6.35 -0.88
N GLU A 55 -7.32 -7.62 -0.71
CA GLU A 55 -6.89 -8.44 0.43
C GLU A 55 -5.39 -8.64 0.47
N ASP A 56 -4.71 -8.66 -0.69
CA ASP A 56 -3.26 -8.85 -0.75
C ASP A 56 -2.51 -7.59 -0.24
N ILE A 57 -3.10 -6.41 -0.42
CA ILE A 57 -2.60 -5.14 0.14
C ILE A 57 -2.89 -5.09 1.64
N ILE A 58 -4.13 -5.39 2.05
CA ILE A 58 -4.57 -5.40 3.45
C ILE A 58 -3.69 -6.35 4.27
N PHE A 59 -3.51 -7.59 3.79
CA PHE A 59 -2.64 -8.58 4.40
C PHE A 59 -1.21 -8.07 4.59
N SER A 60 -0.67 -7.38 3.59
CA SER A 60 0.70 -6.85 3.65
C SER A 60 0.88 -5.83 4.78
N TYR A 61 -0.07 -4.91 4.96
CA TYR A 61 -0.05 -3.94 6.06
C TYR A 61 -0.27 -4.61 7.42
N GLN A 62 -1.25 -5.50 7.52
CA GLN A 62 -1.52 -6.28 8.74
C GLN A 62 -0.28 -7.05 9.19
N ARG A 63 0.37 -7.76 8.26
CA ARG A 63 1.60 -8.52 8.54
C ARG A 63 2.75 -7.60 8.96
N ALA A 64 2.93 -6.47 8.29
CA ALA A 64 4.00 -5.52 8.62
C ALA A 64 3.88 -4.98 10.06
N VAL A 65 2.67 -4.58 10.45
CA VAL A 65 2.36 -4.09 11.81
C VAL A 65 2.47 -5.22 12.84
N THR A 66 1.90 -6.40 12.54
CA THR A 66 1.88 -7.54 13.46
C THR A 66 3.28 -8.08 13.75
N MET A 67 4.14 -8.19 12.73
CA MET A 67 5.52 -8.65 12.92
C MET A 67 6.42 -7.62 13.62
N ASN A 68 6.04 -6.34 13.52
CA ASN A 68 6.70 -5.21 14.17
C ASN A 68 8.23 -5.21 14.00
N LYS A 69 8.70 -5.45 12.78
CA LYS A 69 10.13 -5.35 12.40
C LYS A 69 10.38 -4.04 11.65
N SER A 70 11.58 -3.48 11.77
CA SER A 70 11.94 -2.27 11.02
C SER A 70 11.66 -2.47 9.52
N PRO A 71 10.95 -1.54 8.85
CA PRO A 71 10.56 -0.19 9.29
C PRO A 71 9.09 -0.01 9.72
N ALA A 72 8.45 -1.00 10.39
CA ALA A 72 7.05 -0.92 10.82
C ALA A 72 6.70 0.30 11.69
N PHE A 73 7.70 0.92 12.34
CA PHE A 73 7.52 2.13 13.13
C PHE A 73 6.82 3.27 12.37
N ILE A 74 6.99 3.36 11.05
CA ILE A 74 6.33 4.38 10.20
C ILE A 74 4.80 4.21 10.23
N LEU A 75 4.32 2.97 10.33
CA LEU A 75 2.89 2.69 10.44
C LEU A 75 2.41 2.86 11.88
N ASN A 76 3.27 2.54 12.86
CA ASN A 76 2.95 2.71 14.27
C ASN A 76 2.75 4.19 14.65
N VAL A 77 3.51 5.12 14.07
CA VAL A 77 3.30 6.57 14.29
C VAL A 77 1.96 7.07 13.73
N LEU A 78 1.35 6.33 12.79
CA LEU A 78 -0.01 6.59 12.31
C LEU A 78 -1.09 5.97 13.23
N GLY A 79 -0.69 5.28 14.30
CA GLY A 79 -1.60 4.69 15.29
C GLY A 79 -1.93 3.22 15.08
N TRP A 80 -1.40 2.59 14.03
CA TRP A 80 -1.59 1.15 13.79
C TRP A 80 -0.76 0.30 14.75
N LYS A 81 -1.40 -0.70 15.33
CA LYS A 81 -0.83 -1.62 16.32
C LYS A 81 -1.37 -3.02 16.06
N ALA A 82 -0.67 -4.03 16.57
CA ALA A 82 -1.05 -5.41 16.36
C ALA A 82 -2.46 -5.74 16.90
N ASP A 83 -2.92 -5.02 17.92
CA ASP A 83 -4.24 -5.19 18.54
C ASP A 83 -5.39 -4.47 17.82
N ASN A 84 -5.12 -3.58 16.85
CA ASN A 84 -6.14 -2.80 16.15
C ASN A 84 -6.09 -2.88 14.62
N ILE A 85 -5.07 -3.50 14.02
CA ILE A 85 -4.89 -3.50 12.56
C ILE A 85 -5.81 -4.49 11.82
N ASN A 86 -6.50 -5.37 12.55
CA ASN A 86 -7.37 -6.41 12.00
C ASN A 86 -8.86 -6.18 12.27
N THR A 87 -9.22 -5.04 12.87
CA THR A 87 -10.59 -4.61 13.17
C THR A 87 -11.07 -3.58 12.18
#